data_AF-A0A2M7VC62-F1
#
_entry.id   AF-A0A2M7VC62-F1
#
_cell.length_a   1.000
_cell.length_b   1.000
_cell.length_c   1.000
_cell.angle_alpha   90.00
_cell.angle_beta   90.00
_cell.angle_gamma   90.00
#
_symmetry.space_group_name_H-M   'P 1'
#
loop_
_entity.id
_entity.type
_entity.pdbx_description
1 polymer ?
#
loop_
_entity_poly.entity_id
_entity_poly.type
_entity_poly.pdbx_seq_one_letter_code
_entity_poly.pdbx_strand_id
1 'polypeptide(L)'
;MAWNEKLIESNRFLRGVRDFDTKIKRSMKFHPERMKPSFALKVWREFRFSMLIEVAVLYGIILGLAFLLSEFLPVTNWSITTYGSNLIFAPVSAGLESSEVIFHILSILFFIVLFFFLPFLANWEEELFRRKRHKWKPLVIQALVFGPVHLFSGSSIATCVAIIFGGLFLGYKYRVAFLKEMKKTDNNNQQSEDRGVLTSTAYHSMYNSLAFLIGLIGLLI
;
A
#
# COMPACT_ATOMS: atom_id res chain seq x y z
N MET A 1 -20.82 -2.15 44.74
CA MET A 1 -20.69 -3.14 43.65
C MET A 1 -20.23 -2.55 42.31
N ALA A 2 -20.64 -1.34 41.92
CA ALA A 2 -20.25 -0.72 40.62
C ALA A 2 -18.75 -0.47 40.39
N TRP A 3 -17.91 -0.41 41.44
CA TRP A 3 -16.46 -0.20 41.30
C TRP A 3 -15.70 -1.43 40.75
N ASN A 4 -16.20 -2.64 40.98
CA ASN A 4 -15.54 -3.86 40.50
C ASN A 4 -15.72 -4.08 38.99
N GLU A 5 -16.84 -3.67 38.41
CA GLU A 5 -17.10 -3.85 36.97
C GLU A 5 -16.19 -2.97 36.11
N LYS A 6 -15.97 -1.71 36.48
CA LYS A 6 -15.05 -0.80 35.78
C LYS A 6 -13.60 -1.29 35.80
N LEU A 7 -13.17 -1.90 36.92
CA LEU A 7 -11.84 -2.50 37.06
C LEU A 7 -11.67 -3.75 36.19
N ILE A 8 -12.73 -4.55 36.02
CA ILE A 8 -12.72 -5.73 35.15
C ILE A 8 -12.70 -5.32 33.66
N GLU A 9 -13.44 -4.29 33.27
CA GLU A 9 -13.42 -3.78 31.90
C GLU A 9 -12.07 -3.15 31.53
N SER A 10 -11.50 -2.33 32.41
CA SER A 10 -10.16 -1.75 32.22
C SER A 10 -9.09 -2.84 32.06
N ASN A 11 -9.13 -3.89 32.89
CA ASN A 11 -8.21 -5.03 32.77
C ASN A 11 -8.42 -5.87 31.51
N ARG A 12 -9.64 -5.94 30.96
CA ARG A 12 -9.93 -6.59 29.67
C ARG A 12 -9.38 -5.77 28.51
N PHE A 13 -9.57 -4.45 28.54
CA PHE A 13 -9.03 -3.53 27.55
C PHE A 13 -7.50 -3.57 27.52
N LEU A 14 -6.85 -3.45 28.68
CA LEU A 14 -5.38 -3.48 28.79
C LEU A 14 -4.78 -4.83 28.34
N ARG A 15 -5.47 -5.95 28.59
CA ARG A 15 -5.08 -7.25 28.02
C ARG A 15 -5.18 -7.28 26.50
N GLY A 16 -6.27 -6.74 25.94
CA GLY A 16 -6.44 -6.61 24.49
C GLY A 16 -5.34 -5.78 23.83
N VAL A 17 -4.95 -4.65 24.43
CA VAL A 17 -3.86 -3.79 23.95
C VAL A 17 -2.51 -4.51 24.01
N ARG A 18 -2.22 -5.22 25.12
CA ARG A 18 -0.96 -5.94 25.29
C ARG A 18 -0.84 -7.13 24.32
N ASP A 19 -1.93 -7.85 24.08
CA ASP A 19 -1.97 -8.92 23.08
C ASP A 19 -1.80 -8.40 21.65
N PHE A 20 -2.34 -7.21 21.37
CA PHE A 20 -2.16 -6.53 20.09
C PHE A 20 -0.70 -6.12 19.86
N ASP A 21 -0.04 -5.49 20.83
CA ASP A 21 1.40 -5.14 20.75
C ASP A 21 2.28 -6.38 20.57
N THR A 22 2.00 -7.45 21.31
CA THR A 22 2.75 -8.71 21.20
C THR A 22 2.54 -9.38 19.84
N LYS A 23 1.32 -9.33 19.28
CA LYS A 23 1.03 -9.81 17.92
C LYS A 23 1.71 -8.96 16.85
N ILE A 24 1.70 -7.64 17.01
CA ILE A 24 2.38 -6.69 16.11
C ILE A 24 3.89 -6.97 16.08
N LYS A 25 4.53 -7.08 17.26
CA LYS A 25 5.96 -7.39 17.37
C LYS A 25 6.31 -8.76 16.78
N ARG A 26 5.43 -9.76 16.93
CA ARG A 26 5.62 -11.09 16.32
C ARG A 26 5.31 -11.14 14.82
N SER A 27 4.44 -10.28 14.31
CA SER A 27 4.14 -10.18 12.88
C SER A 27 5.17 -9.34 12.13
N MET A 28 5.77 -8.34 12.79
CA MET A 28 6.92 -7.59 12.28
C MET A 28 8.22 -8.33 12.60
N LYS A 29 8.35 -9.58 12.16
CA LYS A 29 9.70 -10.13 12.00
C LYS A 29 10.36 -9.31 10.90
N PHE A 30 11.26 -8.42 11.30
CA PHE A 30 12.09 -7.71 10.34
C PHE A 30 12.89 -8.76 9.56
N HIS A 31 12.69 -8.75 8.24
CA HIS A 31 13.32 -9.66 7.30
C HIS A 31 14.43 -8.88 6.58
N PRO A 32 15.62 -8.72 7.19
CA PRO A 32 16.70 -7.88 6.65
C PRO A 32 17.13 -8.33 5.24
N GLU A 33 16.94 -9.60 4.91
CA GLU A 33 17.16 -10.14 3.57
C GLU A 33 16.31 -9.48 2.48
N ARG A 34 15.18 -8.87 2.86
CA ARG A 34 14.26 -8.19 1.94
C ARG A 34 14.57 -6.72 1.74
N MET A 35 15.50 -6.16 2.51
CA MET A 35 16.07 -4.81 2.28
C MET A 35 17.29 -4.84 1.36
N LYS A 36 17.70 -6.03 0.88
CA LYS A 36 18.83 -6.18 -0.03
C LYS A 36 18.45 -5.75 -1.46
N PRO A 37 19.36 -5.14 -2.23
CA PRO A 37 19.09 -4.79 -3.64
C PRO A 37 18.66 -5.99 -4.50
N SER A 38 19.13 -7.20 -4.17
CA SER A 38 18.71 -8.44 -4.84
C SER A 38 17.21 -8.72 -4.70
N PHE A 39 16.56 -8.22 -3.65
CA PHE A 39 15.11 -8.33 -3.49
C PHE A 39 14.36 -7.42 -4.47
N ALA A 40 14.76 -6.14 -4.61
CA ALA A 40 14.16 -5.25 -5.60
C ALA A 40 14.29 -5.81 -7.02
N LEU A 41 15.47 -6.32 -7.38
CA LEU A 41 15.70 -7.00 -8.65
C LEU A 41 14.79 -8.23 -8.83
N LYS A 42 14.56 -9.00 -7.75
CA LYS A 42 13.63 -10.14 -7.77
C LYS A 42 12.19 -9.68 -8.05
N VAL A 43 11.74 -8.57 -7.44
CA VAL A 43 10.41 -8.00 -7.67
C VAL A 43 10.26 -7.52 -9.11
N TRP A 44 11.22 -6.76 -9.65
CA TRP A 44 11.14 -6.29 -11.04
C TRP A 44 11.20 -7.42 -12.05
N ARG A 45 11.92 -8.52 -11.76
CA ARG A 45 11.90 -9.72 -12.62
C ARG A 45 10.55 -10.41 -12.67
N GLU A 46 9.66 -10.17 -11.70
CA GLU A 46 8.29 -10.67 -11.80
C GLU A 46 7.46 -9.89 -12.83
N PHE A 47 7.88 -8.68 -13.23
CA PHE A 47 7.12 -7.80 -14.12
C PHE A 47 6.85 -8.48 -15.46
N ARG A 48 5.61 -8.37 -15.93
CA ARG A 48 5.11 -8.94 -17.18
C ARG A 48 4.19 -7.93 -17.82
N PHE A 49 4.17 -7.94 -19.14
CA PHE A 49 3.28 -7.05 -19.91
C PHE A 49 1.80 -7.21 -19.54
N SER A 50 1.35 -8.45 -19.30
CA SER A 50 -0.04 -8.68 -18.86
C SER A 50 -0.38 -8.00 -17.54
N MET A 51 0.58 -7.92 -16.60
CA MET A 51 0.38 -7.23 -15.34
C MET A 51 0.27 -5.72 -15.54
N LEU A 52 1.02 -5.16 -16.49
CA LEU A 52 0.94 -3.73 -16.83
C LEU A 52 -0.46 -3.38 -17.30
N ILE A 53 -1.06 -4.20 -18.17
CA ILE A 53 -2.43 -3.98 -18.65
C ILE A 53 -3.43 -4.04 -17.50
N GLU A 54 -3.35 -5.07 -16.65
CA GLU A 54 -4.26 -5.19 -15.50
C GLU A 54 -4.12 -4.03 -14.51
N VAL A 55 -2.88 -3.61 -14.23
CA VAL A 55 -2.57 -2.47 -13.37
C VAL A 55 -3.05 -1.17 -13.99
N ALA A 56 -2.89 -0.97 -15.29
CA ALA A 56 -3.37 0.22 -15.99
C ALA A 56 -4.90 0.33 -15.94
N VAL A 57 -5.61 -0.79 -16.16
CA VAL A 57 -7.07 -0.84 -16.02
C VAL A 57 -7.50 -0.51 -14.58
N LEU A 58 -6.85 -1.13 -13.58
CA LEU A 58 -7.11 -0.82 -12.18
C LEU A 58 -6.85 0.65 -11.85
N TYR A 59 -5.75 1.21 -12.34
CA TYR A 59 -5.39 2.61 -12.15
C TYR A 59 -6.46 3.53 -12.73
N GLY A 60 -6.94 3.25 -13.95
CA GLY A 60 -8.06 3.97 -14.57
C GLY A 60 -9.35 3.90 -13.74
N ILE A 61 -9.68 2.74 -13.16
CA ILE A 61 -10.83 2.58 -12.26
C ILE A 61 -10.67 3.43 -11.00
N ILE A 62 -9.49 3.39 -10.38
CA ILE A 62 -9.20 4.15 -9.15
C ILE A 62 -9.28 5.66 -9.43
N LEU A 63 -8.64 6.14 -10.49
CA LEU A 63 -8.69 7.55 -10.88
C LEU A 63 -10.12 8.00 -11.23
N GLY A 64 -10.84 7.22 -12.04
CA GLY A 64 -12.21 7.52 -12.42
C GLY A 64 -13.14 7.57 -11.22
N LEU A 65 -13.03 6.61 -10.29
CA LEU A 65 -13.84 6.59 -9.07
C LEU A 65 -13.48 7.75 -8.13
N ALA A 66 -12.20 8.03 -7.93
CA ALA A 66 -11.77 9.17 -7.12
C ALA A 66 -12.30 10.48 -7.70
N PHE A 67 -12.20 10.67 -9.02
CA PHE A 67 -12.73 11.84 -9.73
C PHE A 67 -14.25 11.98 -9.55
N LEU A 68 -15.01 10.91 -9.80
CA LEU A 68 -16.47 10.94 -9.66
C LEU A 68 -16.90 11.24 -8.21
N LEU A 69 -16.24 10.65 -7.22
CA LEU A 69 -16.53 10.94 -5.80
C LEU A 69 -16.23 12.40 -5.48
N SER A 70 -15.09 12.91 -5.92
CA SER A 70 -14.67 14.30 -5.72
C SER A 70 -15.63 15.31 -6.34
N GLU A 71 -16.12 15.03 -7.55
CA GLU A 71 -17.03 15.91 -8.29
C GLU A 71 -18.45 15.91 -7.70
N PHE A 72 -19.02 14.72 -7.46
CA PHE A 72 -20.42 14.59 -7.04
C PHE A 72 -20.63 14.65 -5.52
N LEU A 73 -19.58 14.41 -4.72
CA LEU A 73 -19.63 14.45 -3.26
C LEU A 73 -18.49 15.32 -2.72
N PRO A 74 -18.64 16.67 -2.70
CA PRO A 74 -17.55 17.59 -2.35
C PRO A 74 -16.92 17.34 -0.97
N VAL A 75 -17.68 16.79 -0.02
CA VAL A 75 -17.18 16.38 1.31
C VAL A 75 -16.02 15.36 1.20
N THR A 76 -15.97 14.59 0.12
CA THR A 76 -14.92 13.58 -0.11
C THR A 76 -13.59 14.18 -0.55
N ASN A 77 -13.54 15.48 -0.89
CA ASN A 77 -12.30 16.21 -1.16
C ASN A 77 -11.51 16.53 0.11
N TRP A 78 -12.11 16.34 1.29
CA TRP A 78 -11.40 16.56 2.55
C TRP A 78 -10.22 15.59 2.72
N SER A 79 -9.11 16.12 3.23
CA SER A 79 -7.88 15.41 3.60
C SER A 79 -7.38 15.90 4.95
N ILE A 80 -6.51 15.13 5.62
CA ILE A 80 -5.90 15.57 6.88
C ILE A 80 -4.92 16.73 6.69
N THR A 81 -4.35 16.87 5.49
CA THR A 81 -3.48 17.98 5.13
C THR A 81 -4.32 19.16 4.67
N THR A 82 -3.97 20.36 5.15
CA THR A 82 -4.72 21.61 4.93
C THR A 82 -4.77 22.05 3.45
N TYR A 83 -4.01 21.40 2.57
CA TYR A 83 -3.86 21.77 1.16
C TYR A 83 -4.33 20.69 0.17
N GLY A 84 -4.99 19.61 0.61
CA GLY A 84 -5.42 18.56 -0.32
C GLY A 84 -4.28 17.77 -0.98
N SER A 85 -3.03 18.09 -0.63
CA SER A 85 -1.84 17.54 -1.25
C SER A 85 -1.30 16.37 -0.43
N ASN A 86 -0.95 15.29 -1.11
CA ASN A 86 -0.25 14.15 -0.54
C ASN A 86 1.11 14.62 0.03
N LEU A 87 1.40 14.28 1.29
CA LEU A 87 2.60 14.69 2.03
C LEU A 87 3.91 14.28 1.34
N ILE A 88 3.88 13.21 0.55
CA ILE A 88 5.04 12.69 -0.19
C ILE A 88 5.31 13.54 -1.44
N PHE A 89 4.26 14.02 -2.10
CA PHE A 89 4.37 14.73 -3.39
C PHE A 89 4.35 16.24 -3.26
N ALA A 90 3.84 16.80 -2.16
CA ALA A 90 3.78 18.24 -1.95
C ALA A 90 5.17 18.92 -1.99
N PRO A 91 6.22 18.40 -1.32
CA PRO A 91 7.56 19.01 -1.39
C PRO A 91 8.16 18.96 -2.79
N VAL A 92 7.84 17.93 -3.57
CA VAL A 92 8.33 17.81 -4.94
C VAL A 92 7.63 18.80 -5.85
N SER A 93 6.31 18.91 -5.74
CA SER A 93 5.54 19.88 -6.53
C SER A 93 6.05 21.30 -6.26
N ALA A 94 6.22 21.66 -4.98
CA ALA A 94 6.79 22.95 -4.58
C ALA A 94 8.24 23.13 -5.05
N GLY A 95 9.04 22.08 -5.04
CA GLY A 95 10.41 22.12 -5.54
C GLY A 95 10.50 22.33 -7.04
N LEU A 96 9.53 21.81 -7.81
CA LEU A 96 9.40 21.94 -9.28
C LEU A 96 8.79 23.27 -9.74
N GLU A 97 8.03 23.94 -8.87
CA GLU A 97 7.51 25.30 -9.12
C GLU A 97 8.51 26.39 -8.70
N SER A 98 9.66 26.02 -8.13
CA SER A 98 10.64 26.97 -7.63
C SER A 98 11.40 27.70 -8.75
N SER A 99 11.79 28.95 -8.54
CA SER A 99 12.72 29.64 -9.44
C SER A 99 14.16 29.12 -9.34
N GLU A 100 14.50 28.41 -8.28
CA GLU A 100 15.86 27.96 -8.00
C GLU A 100 16.13 26.57 -8.59
N VAL A 101 17.09 26.49 -9.51
CA VAL A 101 17.49 25.24 -10.21
C VAL A 101 17.83 24.10 -9.25
N ILE A 102 18.39 24.41 -8.07
CA ILE A 102 18.74 23.39 -7.08
C ILE A 102 17.52 22.61 -6.59
N PHE A 103 16.36 23.24 -6.42
CA PHE A 103 15.14 22.56 -5.96
C PHE A 103 14.51 21.68 -7.04
N HIS A 104 14.67 22.03 -8.32
CA HIS A 104 14.32 21.15 -9.44
C HIS A 104 15.14 19.86 -9.41
N ILE A 105 16.46 20.00 -9.30
CA ILE A 105 17.38 18.85 -9.28
C ILE A 105 17.07 17.95 -8.08
N LEU A 106 16.89 18.53 -6.89
CA LEU A 106 16.55 17.76 -5.68
C LEU A 106 15.21 17.02 -5.81
N SER A 107 14.22 17.63 -6.45
CA SER A 107 12.92 17.01 -6.70
C SER A 107 13.01 15.80 -7.64
N ILE A 108 13.77 15.95 -8.73
CA ILE A 108 14.03 14.85 -9.67
C ILE A 108 14.83 13.72 -9.00
N LEU A 109 15.88 14.07 -8.24
CA LEU A 109 16.69 13.09 -7.50
C LEU A 109 15.86 12.34 -6.47
N PHE A 110 14.97 13.04 -5.74
CA PHE A 110 14.02 12.40 -4.82
C PHE A 110 13.13 11.39 -5.55
N PHE A 111 12.59 11.76 -6.71
CA PHE A 111 11.78 10.86 -7.53
C PHE A 111 12.58 9.62 -7.96
N ILE A 112 13.80 9.80 -8.48
CA ILE A 112 14.67 8.68 -8.89
C ILE A 112 14.91 7.75 -7.69
N VAL A 113 15.31 8.29 -6.54
CA VAL A 113 15.54 7.49 -5.33
C VAL A 113 14.26 6.75 -4.92
N LEU A 114 13.11 7.44 -4.89
CA LEU A 114 11.83 6.85 -4.54
C LEU A 114 11.48 5.66 -5.46
N PHE A 115 11.71 5.78 -6.76
CA PHE A 115 11.48 4.71 -7.74
C PHE A 115 12.23 3.42 -7.37
N PHE A 116 13.51 3.54 -7.01
CA PHE A 116 14.32 2.40 -6.55
C PHE A 116 13.84 1.82 -5.22
N PHE A 117 13.18 2.64 -4.39
CA PHE A 117 12.62 2.22 -3.10
C PHE A 117 11.22 1.61 -3.18
N LEU A 118 10.49 1.78 -4.30
CA LEU A 118 9.12 1.29 -4.46
C LEU A 118 8.94 -0.21 -4.12
N PRO A 119 9.83 -1.14 -4.53
CA PRO A 119 9.68 -2.56 -4.17
C PRO A 119 9.72 -2.84 -2.68
N PHE A 120 10.51 -2.06 -1.93
CA PHE A 120 10.65 -2.24 -0.49
C PHE A 120 9.43 -1.70 0.25
N LEU A 121 8.96 -0.52 -0.14
CA LEU A 121 7.74 0.09 0.40
C LEU A 121 6.53 -0.81 0.13
N ALA A 122 6.34 -1.24 -1.11
CA ALA A 122 5.29 -2.17 -1.49
C ALA A 122 5.38 -3.49 -0.71
N ASN A 123 6.58 -4.06 -0.55
CA ASN A 123 6.74 -5.29 0.23
C ASN A 123 6.36 -5.09 1.70
N TRP A 124 6.75 -3.97 2.32
CA TRP A 124 6.40 -3.68 3.70
C TRP A 124 4.87 -3.60 3.89
N GLU A 125 4.17 -2.92 2.99
CA GLU A 125 2.71 -2.84 3.02
C GLU A 125 2.05 -4.20 2.76
N GLU A 126 2.49 -4.95 1.75
CA GLU A 126 1.90 -6.26 1.43
C GLU A 126 2.14 -7.29 2.54
N GLU A 127 3.29 -7.24 3.21
CA GLU A 127 3.52 -8.00 4.44
C GLU A 127 2.50 -7.65 5.53
N LEU A 128 2.34 -6.35 5.80
CA LEU A 128 1.43 -5.86 6.82
C LEU A 128 -0.01 -6.25 6.52
N PHE A 129 -0.47 -6.10 5.28
CA PHE A 129 -1.88 -6.23 4.89
C PHE A 129 -2.27 -7.62 4.34
N ARG A 130 -1.34 -8.48 3.91
CA ARG A 130 -1.68 -9.78 3.27
C ARG A 130 -1.17 -11.02 3.97
N ARG A 131 0.02 -10.99 4.57
CA ARG A 131 0.59 -12.20 5.18
C ARG A 131 -0.38 -12.79 6.21
N LYS A 132 -0.47 -14.12 6.28
CA LYS A 132 -1.39 -14.91 7.13
C LYS A 132 -2.89 -14.71 6.86
N ARG A 133 -3.29 -14.13 5.72
CA ARG A 133 -4.70 -13.86 5.39
C ARG A 133 -5.13 -14.59 4.12
N HIS A 134 -5.41 -15.88 4.26
CA HIS A 134 -5.69 -16.76 3.10
C HIS A 134 -7.17 -16.81 2.69
N LYS A 135 -8.07 -16.36 3.58
CA LYS A 135 -9.52 -16.35 3.35
C LYS A 135 -9.97 -15.00 2.80
N TRP A 136 -11.09 -14.97 2.09
CA TRP A 136 -11.65 -13.74 1.53
C TRP A 136 -12.05 -12.71 2.58
N LYS A 137 -12.75 -13.13 3.63
CA LYS A 137 -13.19 -12.22 4.71
C LYS A 137 -12.05 -11.35 5.27
N PRO A 138 -10.91 -11.89 5.74
CA PRO A 138 -9.82 -11.05 6.22
C PRO A 138 -9.19 -10.19 5.11
N LEU A 139 -9.12 -10.64 3.86
CA LEU A 139 -8.60 -9.82 2.75
C LEU A 139 -9.49 -8.61 2.47
N VAL A 140 -10.80 -8.79 2.47
CA VAL A 140 -11.78 -7.69 2.31
C VAL A 140 -11.65 -6.70 3.45
N ILE A 141 -11.60 -7.17 4.70
CA ILE A 141 -11.40 -6.30 5.87
C ILE A 141 -10.11 -5.48 5.74
N GLN A 142 -9.01 -6.11 5.33
CA GLN A 142 -7.74 -5.38 5.16
C GLN A 142 -7.80 -4.37 4.02
N ALA A 143 -8.49 -4.65 2.92
CA ALA A 143 -8.69 -3.67 1.87
C ALA A 143 -9.51 -2.46 2.34
N LEU A 144 -10.54 -2.69 3.17
CA LEU A 144 -11.31 -1.62 3.81
C LEU A 144 -10.48 -0.79 4.79
N VAL A 145 -9.51 -1.39 5.48
CA VAL A 145 -8.57 -0.67 6.37
C VAL A 145 -7.47 0.04 5.57
N PHE A 146 -7.05 -0.53 4.44
CA PHE A 146 -6.01 0.03 3.57
C PHE A 146 -6.36 1.44 3.10
N GLY A 147 -7.62 1.67 2.70
CA GLY A 147 -8.11 2.99 2.28
C GLY A 147 -7.88 4.10 3.33
N PRO A 148 -8.50 4.02 4.52
CA PRO A 148 -8.37 5.02 5.58
C PRO A 148 -6.94 5.25 6.06
N VAL A 149 -6.05 4.25 6.02
CA VAL A 149 -4.63 4.45 6.39
C VAL A 149 -3.96 5.50 5.49
N HIS A 150 -4.41 5.68 4.25
CA HIS A 150 -3.87 6.69 3.34
C HIS A 150 -4.38 8.11 3.62
N LEU A 151 -5.35 8.30 4.53
CA LEU A 151 -5.64 9.64 5.03
C LEU A 151 -4.40 10.22 5.72
N PHE A 152 -3.61 9.38 6.41
CA PHE A 152 -2.37 9.81 7.08
C PHE A 152 -1.26 10.23 6.12
N SER A 153 -1.31 9.80 4.85
CA SER A 153 -0.39 10.30 3.80
C SER A 153 -0.88 11.61 3.16
N GLY A 154 -2.00 12.17 3.63
CA GLY A 154 -2.59 13.38 3.05
C GLY A 154 -3.48 13.10 1.84
N SER A 155 -3.90 11.85 1.62
CA SER A 155 -4.87 11.54 0.56
C SER A 155 -6.27 12.05 0.93
N SER A 156 -7.07 12.42 -0.07
CA SER A 156 -8.48 12.78 0.13
C SER A 156 -9.33 11.56 0.49
N ILE A 157 -10.50 11.76 1.11
CA ILE A 157 -11.47 10.68 1.36
C ILE A 157 -11.87 9.98 0.05
N ALA A 158 -12.08 10.73 -1.04
CA ALA A 158 -12.38 10.18 -2.36
C ALA A 158 -11.30 9.17 -2.80
N THR A 159 -10.04 9.56 -2.68
CA THR A 159 -8.89 8.70 -2.99
C THR A 159 -8.87 7.47 -2.07
N CYS A 160 -9.05 7.66 -0.76
CA CYS A 160 -9.07 6.59 0.23
C CYS A 160 -10.16 5.54 -0.05
N VAL A 161 -11.34 5.96 -0.50
CA VAL A 161 -12.41 5.06 -0.91
C VAL A 161 -12.02 4.33 -2.20
N ALA A 162 -11.49 5.05 -3.18
CA ALA A 162 -11.11 4.47 -4.47
C ALA A 162 -10.02 3.39 -4.34
N ILE A 163 -8.98 3.63 -3.52
CA ILE A 163 -7.87 2.68 -3.36
C ILE A 163 -8.27 1.40 -2.58
N ILE A 164 -9.46 1.32 -1.98
CA ILE A 164 -10.00 0.06 -1.45
C ILE A 164 -10.06 -0.99 -2.57
N PHE A 165 -10.39 -0.59 -3.80
CA PHE A 165 -10.38 -1.48 -4.97
C PHE A 165 -8.97 -1.98 -5.28
N GLY A 166 -7.96 -1.11 -5.15
CA GLY A 166 -6.55 -1.50 -5.23
C GLY A 166 -6.20 -2.54 -4.17
N GLY A 167 -6.59 -2.30 -2.92
CA GLY A 167 -6.40 -3.24 -1.82
C GLY A 167 -7.07 -4.60 -2.06
N LEU A 168 -8.29 -4.61 -2.60
CA LEU A 168 -9.00 -5.85 -2.95
C LEU A 168 -8.32 -6.60 -4.09
N PHE A 169 -7.90 -5.88 -5.14
CA PHE A 169 -7.19 -6.47 -6.28
C PHE A 169 -5.88 -7.12 -5.85
N LEU A 170 -5.06 -6.42 -5.04
CA LEU A 170 -3.81 -6.96 -4.51
C LEU A 170 -4.06 -8.17 -3.61
N GLY A 171 -5.11 -8.13 -2.78
CA GLY A 171 -5.55 -9.28 -1.98
C GLY A 171 -5.97 -10.49 -2.83
N TYR A 172 -6.66 -10.26 -3.94
CA TYR A 172 -6.98 -11.31 -4.91
C TYR A 172 -5.71 -11.93 -5.52
N LYS A 173 -4.77 -11.11 -5.99
CA LYS A 173 -3.51 -11.57 -6.58
C LYS A 173 -2.65 -12.35 -5.59
N TYR A 174 -2.56 -11.88 -4.34
CA TYR A 174 -1.95 -12.61 -3.23
C TYR A 174 -2.58 -14.00 -3.08
N ARG A 175 -3.91 -14.08 -2.98
CA ARG A 175 -4.62 -15.33 -2.72
C ARG A 175 -4.49 -16.33 -3.86
N VAL A 176 -4.59 -15.88 -5.12
CA VAL A 176 -4.42 -16.75 -6.29
C VAL A 176 -3.02 -17.35 -6.33
N ALA A 177 -1.99 -16.53 -6.11
CA ALA A 177 -0.61 -17.00 -6.07
C ALA A 177 -0.37 -17.97 -4.91
N PHE A 178 -0.88 -17.65 -3.72
CA PHE A 178 -0.82 -18.51 -2.54
C PHE A 178 -1.44 -19.90 -2.81
N LEU A 179 -2.69 -19.95 -3.31
CA LEU A 179 -3.38 -21.22 -3.56
C LEU A 179 -2.71 -22.03 -4.67
N LYS A 180 -2.16 -21.37 -5.69
CA LYS A 180 -1.41 -22.04 -6.75
C LYS A 180 -0.12 -22.67 -6.21
N GLU A 181 0.58 -21.98 -5.31
CA GLU A 181 1.82 -22.47 -4.71
C GLU A 181 1.55 -23.58 -3.69
N MET A 182 0.47 -23.50 -2.91
CA MET A 182 0.05 -24.55 -1.97
C MET A 182 -0.14 -25.90 -2.68
N LYS A 183 -0.76 -25.87 -3.88
CA LYS A 183 -0.94 -27.08 -4.70
C LYS A 183 0.37 -27.66 -5.23
N LYS A 184 1.41 -26.83 -5.41
CA LYS A 184 2.70 -27.25 -5.95
C LYS A 184 3.66 -27.78 -4.90
N THR A 185 3.54 -27.28 -3.67
CA THR A 185 4.55 -27.47 -2.62
C THR A 185 4.07 -28.43 -1.53
N ASP A 186 3.12 -29.31 -1.88
CA ASP A 186 2.47 -30.25 -0.96
C ASP A 186 2.02 -29.59 0.36
N ASN A 187 1.29 -28.48 0.22
CA ASN A 187 0.76 -27.69 1.33
C ASN A 187 1.80 -27.00 2.22
N ASN A 188 3.00 -26.70 1.72
CA ASN A 188 3.95 -25.83 2.44
C ASN A 188 3.40 -24.39 2.54
N ASN A 189 2.84 -24.06 3.71
CA ASN A 189 2.20 -22.78 3.95
C ASN A 189 3.17 -21.60 3.89
N GLN A 190 4.38 -21.73 4.44
CA GLN A 190 5.35 -20.64 4.50
C GLN A 190 5.84 -20.25 3.10
N GLN A 191 6.20 -21.25 2.28
CA GLN A 191 6.63 -21.01 0.91
C GLN A 191 5.49 -20.40 0.07
N SER A 192 4.26 -20.86 0.29
CA SER A 192 3.07 -20.34 -0.38
C SER A 192 2.75 -18.91 0.03
N GLU A 193 2.93 -18.56 1.30
CA GLU A 193 2.85 -17.17 1.77
C GLU A 193 3.89 -16.28 1.11
N ASP A 194 5.14 -16.72 1.06
CA ASP A 194 6.24 -15.96 0.47
C ASP A 194 6.00 -15.71 -1.03
N ARG A 195 5.46 -16.70 -1.75
CA ARG A 195 5.05 -16.53 -3.15
C ARG A 195 3.85 -15.60 -3.30
N GLY A 196 2.87 -15.71 -2.42
CA GLY A 196 1.70 -14.85 -2.37
C GLY A 196 2.09 -13.38 -2.20
N VAL A 197 2.90 -13.09 -1.17
CA VAL A 197 3.38 -11.72 -0.90
C VAL A 197 4.27 -11.22 -2.03
N LEU A 198 5.23 -12.02 -2.52
CA LEU A 198 6.06 -11.59 -3.64
C LEU A 198 5.23 -11.19 -4.88
N THR A 199 4.18 -11.96 -5.17
CA THR A 199 3.31 -11.67 -6.30
C THR A 199 2.55 -10.37 -6.09
N SER A 200 1.91 -10.16 -4.93
CA SER A 200 1.19 -8.91 -4.67
C SER A 200 2.13 -7.70 -4.59
N THR A 201 3.33 -7.86 -4.01
CA THR A 201 4.40 -6.86 -4.03
C THR A 201 4.78 -6.45 -5.45
N ALA A 202 4.88 -7.41 -6.39
CA ALA A 202 5.18 -7.10 -7.79
C ALA A 202 4.06 -6.28 -8.45
N TYR A 203 2.79 -6.65 -8.27
CA TYR A 203 1.66 -5.85 -8.77
C TYR A 203 1.63 -4.46 -8.15
N HIS A 204 1.84 -4.36 -6.84
CA HIS A 204 1.84 -3.09 -6.12
C HIS A 204 3.00 -2.20 -6.56
N SER A 205 4.21 -2.76 -6.70
CA SER A 205 5.36 -2.03 -7.21
C SER A 205 5.12 -1.53 -8.64
N MET A 206 4.52 -2.36 -9.50
CA MET A 206 4.17 -1.95 -10.86
C MET A 206 3.12 -0.84 -10.88
N TYR A 207 2.11 -0.91 -10.01
CA TYR A 207 1.13 0.16 -9.81
C TYR A 207 1.81 1.47 -9.41
N ASN A 208 2.71 1.43 -8.42
CA ASN A 208 3.46 2.60 -7.98
C ASN A 208 4.40 3.11 -9.09
N SER A 209 5.04 2.23 -9.86
CA SER A 209 5.88 2.61 -11.01
C SER A 209 5.07 3.28 -12.12
N LEU A 210 3.84 2.83 -12.38
CA LEU A 210 2.95 3.45 -13.36
C LEU A 210 2.51 4.85 -12.89
N ALA A 211 2.07 4.96 -11.64
CA ALA A 211 1.71 6.25 -11.03
C ALA A 211 2.91 7.22 -11.05
N PHE A 212 4.10 6.71 -10.73
CA PHE A 212 5.35 7.45 -10.79
C PHE A 212 5.66 7.97 -12.20
N LEU A 213 5.54 7.11 -13.22
CA LEU A 213 5.80 7.49 -14.61
C LEU A 213 4.82 8.55 -15.11
N ILE A 214 3.53 8.39 -14.80
CA ILE A 214 2.49 9.38 -15.16
C ILE A 214 2.78 10.71 -14.48
N GLY A 215 3.11 10.68 -13.18
CA GLY A 215 3.52 11.87 -12.44
C GLY A 215 4.73 12.55 -13.08
N LEU A 216 5.78 11.78 -13.40
CA LEU A 216 6.98 12.31 -14.06
C LEU A 216 6.67 12.94 -15.42
N ILE A 217 5.82 12.32 -16.25
CA ILE A 217 5.41 12.86 -17.54
C ILE A 217 4.62 14.16 -17.34
N GLY A 218 3.67 14.19 -16.41
CA GLY A 218 2.88 15.38 -16.09
C GLY A 218 3.70 16.54 -15.55
N LEU A 219 4.93 16.28 -15.06
CA LEU A 219 5.88 17.30 -14.63
C LEU A 219 6.79 17.81 -15.76
N LEU A 220 6.87 17.11 -16.88
CA LEU A 220 7.73 17.47 -18.01
C LEU A 220 6.98 18.22 -19.13
N ILE A 221 5.65 18.29 -19.04
CA ILE A 221 4.74 18.95 -19.98
C ILE A 221 4.16 20.18 -19.32
#